data_AF-V4MUX7-F1
#
_entry.id   AF-V4MUX7-F1
#
_cell.length_a   1.000
_cell.length_b   1.000
_cell.length_c   1.000
_cell.angle_alpha   90.00
_cell.angle_beta   90.00
_cell.angle_gamma   90.00
#
_symmetry.space_group_name_H-M   'P 1'
#
loop_
_entity.id
_entity.type
_entity.pdbx_description
1 polymer ?
#
loop_
_entity_poly.entity_id
_entity_poly.type
_entity_poly.pdbx_seq_one_letter_code
_entity_poly.pdbx_strand_id
1 'polypeptide(L)'
;QYGLWERYSELYPDEDMVYNVDVDDYSKNWFFMQVTRKQPDGGYNGTTWQIKFQLDDKMKNFTGKFKLRIALATSNVAELQVRVNDFSVDPPLFTTGQIGRDNTIARHGIHGLYWLYSVNVPASSFRQGDNSIYLTQPLATSPFQGLMYDYIRLECPDSVNHLTRS
;
A
#
# COMPACT_ATOMS: atom_id res chain seq x y z
N GLN A 1 2.07 -3.63 -28.94
CA GLN A 1 1.27 -3.12 -27.81
C GLN A 1 2.18 -3.16 -26.60
N TYR A 2 2.67 -1.99 -26.15
CA TYR A 2 3.51 -1.87 -24.96
C TYR A 2 2.65 -2.17 -23.73
N GLY A 3 3.17 -2.98 -22.82
CA GLY A 3 2.40 -3.48 -21.68
C GLY A 3 2.17 -2.40 -20.62
N LEU A 4 1.05 -2.48 -19.90
CA LEU A 4 0.71 -1.52 -18.83
C LEU A 4 1.81 -1.39 -17.75
N TRP A 5 2.63 -2.44 -17.58
CA TRP A 5 3.78 -2.48 -16.67
C TRP A 5 4.97 -1.63 -17.14
N GLU A 6 5.22 -1.54 -18.46
CA GLU A 6 6.32 -0.71 -19.00
C GLU A 6 6.06 0.77 -18.73
N ARG A 7 4.79 1.16 -18.78
CA ARG A 7 4.34 2.54 -18.52
C ARG A 7 4.64 3.02 -17.10
N TYR A 8 4.71 2.13 -16.11
CA TYR A 8 5.07 2.55 -14.74
C TYR A 8 6.47 3.15 -14.70
N SER A 9 7.44 2.53 -15.37
CA SER A 9 8.83 3.03 -15.41
C SER A 9 8.98 4.27 -16.28
N GLU A 10 8.06 4.50 -17.23
CA GLU A 10 8.00 5.75 -18.01
C GLU A 10 7.44 6.92 -17.17
N LEU A 11 6.42 6.66 -16.35
CA LEU A 11 5.80 7.67 -15.48
C LEU A 11 6.65 7.99 -14.25
N TYR A 12 7.34 6.98 -13.73
CA TYR A 12 8.15 7.04 -12.51
C TYR A 12 9.54 6.48 -12.80
N PRO A 13 10.39 7.18 -13.56
CA PRO A 13 11.71 6.67 -13.94
C PRO A 13 12.69 6.62 -12.77
N ASP A 14 12.64 7.63 -11.91
CA ASP A 14 13.63 7.84 -10.84
C ASP A 14 13.05 7.59 -9.44
N GLU A 15 11.75 7.82 -9.27
CA GLU A 15 11.04 7.72 -7.99
C GLU A 15 9.86 6.73 -8.09
N ASP A 16 9.06 6.64 -7.04
CA ASP A 16 7.82 5.85 -7.03
C ASP A 16 6.62 6.75 -6.76
N MET A 17 5.41 6.22 -6.97
CA MET A 17 4.18 6.98 -6.80
C MET A 17 4.08 7.59 -5.38
N VAL A 18 3.85 8.90 -5.35
CA VAL A 18 3.44 9.65 -4.16
C VAL A 18 2.01 10.10 -4.38
N TYR A 19 1.11 9.74 -3.47
CA TYR A 19 -0.30 10.13 -3.50
C TYR A 19 -0.64 10.92 -2.24
N ASN A 20 -1.08 12.16 -2.39
CA ASN A 20 -1.52 13.03 -1.32
C ASN A 20 -3.06 13.10 -1.28
N VAL A 21 -3.63 12.53 -0.21
CA VAL A 21 -5.08 12.39 -0.03
C VAL A 21 -5.82 13.73 -0.09
N ASP A 22 -5.19 14.83 0.30
CA ASP A 22 -5.83 16.13 0.43
C ASP A 22 -5.89 16.92 -0.89
N VAL A 23 -5.05 16.58 -1.89
CA VAL A 23 -4.90 17.39 -3.12
C VAL A 23 -4.94 16.58 -4.41
N ASP A 24 -4.63 15.29 -4.39
CA ASP A 24 -4.59 14.46 -5.59
C ASP A 24 -5.96 13.89 -5.95
N ASP A 25 -6.19 13.71 -7.26
CA ASP A 25 -7.40 13.10 -7.81
C ASP A 25 -7.12 11.62 -8.12
N TYR A 26 -7.74 10.70 -7.38
CA TYR A 26 -7.53 9.26 -7.57
C TYR A 26 -7.79 8.80 -9.00
N SER A 27 -8.67 9.46 -9.76
CA SER A 27 -8.97 9.07 -11.15
C SER A 27 -7.83 9.36 -12.12
N LYS A 28 -6.85 10.17 -11.70
CA LYS A 28 -5.73 10.65 -12.53
C LYS A 28 -4.36 10.31 -11.93
N ASN A 29 -4.23 10.45 -10.62
CA ASN A 29 -2.97 10.40 -9.89
C ASN A 29 -2.71 9.04 -9.23
N TRP A 30 -3.73 8.19 -9.10
CA TRP A 30 -3.57 6.85 -8.54
C TRP A 30 -3.28 5.82 -9.64
N PHE A 31 -2.03 5.35 -9.71
CA PHE A 31 -1.69 4.25 -10.58
C PHE A 31 -2.07 2.94 -9.88
N PHE A 32 -3.19 2.32 -10.25
CA PHE A 32 -3.79 1.19 -9.49
C PHE A 32 -2.96 -0.11 -9.44
N MET A 33 -1.85 -0.22 -10.16
CA MET A 33 -0.97 -1.40 -10.22
C MET A 33 0.43 -1.11 -9.69
N GLN A 34 0.80 -1.67 -8.55
CA GLN A 34 2.17 -1.60 -8.05
C GLN A 34 2.98 -2.72 -8.68
N VAL A 35 3.83 -2.37 -9.64
CA VAL A 35 4.68 -3.29 -10.39
C VAL A 35 6.15 -2.96 -10.13
N THR A 36 7.04 -3.79 -10.64
CA THR A 36 8.48 -3.55 -10.58
C THR A 36 8.89 -2.40 -11.51
N ARG A 37 9.93 -1.64 -11.14
CA ARG A 37 10.50 -0.56 -11.97
C ARG A 37 11.69 -1.08 -12.76
N LYS A 38 11.57 -1.10 -14.09
CA LYS A 38 12.64 -1.52 -15.01
C LYS A 38 13.82 -0.56 -14.93
N GLN A 39 15.02 -1.11 -14.80
CA GLN A 39 16.27 -0.36 -14.74
C GLN A 39 16.96 -0.29 -16.11
N PRO A 40 17.85 0.70 -16.35
CA PRO A 40 18.57 0.84 -17.62
C PRO A 40 19.44 -0.36 -17.99
N ASP A 41 19.91 -1.12 -17.01
CA ASP A 41 20.72 -2.34 -17.18
C ASP A 41 19.88 -3.59 -17.53
N GLY A 42 18.56 -3.44 -17.63
CA GLY A 42 17.61 -4.52 -17.92
C GLY A 42 17.11 -5.26 -16.66
N GLY A 43 17.61 -4.90 -15.48
CA GLY A 43 17.09 -5.39 -14.20
C GLY A 43 15.77 -4.75 -13.79
N TYR A 44 15.29 -5.12 -12.61
CA TYR A 44 14.08 -4.57 -12.01
C TYR A 44 14.32 -4.23 -10.55
N ASN A 45 13.72 -3.13 -10.09
CA ASN A 45 13.65 -2.77 -8.69
C ASN A 45 12.24 -2.97 -8.14
N GLY A 46 12.17 -3.29 -6.86
CA GLY A 46 10.92 -3.20 -6.10
C GLY A 46 10.48 -1.74 -6.02
N THR A 47 9.21 -1.53 -5.71
CA THR A 47 8.62 -0.19 -5.68
C THR A 47 8.00 0.11 -4.34
N THR A 48 8.11 1.35 -3.89
CA THR A 48 7.50 1.82 -2.64
C THR A 48 6.61 3.02 -2.91
N TRP A 49 5.31 2.83 -2.79
CA TRP A 49 4.36 3.93 -2.84
C TRP A 49 4.27 4.67 -1.51
N GLN A 50 4.16 5.98 -1.57
CA GLN A 50 3.95 6.83 -0.40
C GLN A 50 2.56 7.47 -0.46
N ILE A 51 1.72 7.18 0.54
CA ILE A 51 0.41 7.82 0.73
C ILE A 51 0.54 8.86 1.82
N LYS A 52 0.40 10.14 1.47
CA LYS A 52 0.46 11.29 2.38
C LYS A 52 -0.94 11.74 2.77
N PHE A 53 -1.13 12.07 4.03
CA PHE A 53 -2.41 12.57 4.55
C PHE A 53 -2.21 13.36 5.84
N GLN A 54 -3.16 14.24 6.14
CA GLN A 54 -3.19 15.00 7.38
C GLN A 54 -4.08 14.34 8.43
N LEU A 55 -3.64 14.37 9.69
CA LEU A 55 -4.51 14.11 10.83
C LEU A 55 -4.73 15.41 11.60
N ASP A 56 -6.01 15.75 11.79
CA ASP A 56 -6.41 16.98 12.46
C ASP A 56 -6.22 16.92 13.98
N ASP A 57 -6.45 18.07 14.63
CA ASP A 57 -6.32 18.21 16.07
C ASP A 57 -7.33 17.38 16.87
N LYS A 58 -8.44 16.98 16.25
CA LYS A 58 -9.44 16.10 16.90
C LYS A 58 -8.90 14.68 17.01
N MET A 59 -7.94 14.31 16.16
CA MET A 59 -7.27 13.00 16.20
C MET A 59 -6.20 12.88 17.30
N LYS A 60 -5.79 13.98 17.97
CA LYS A 60 -4.73 13.99 19.00
C LYS A 60 -4.96 13.06 20.18
N ASN A 61 -6.23 12.89 20.57
CA ASN A 61 -6.59 12.14 21.78
C ASN A 61 -7.02 10.70 21.49
N PHE A 62 -6.94 10.25 20.23
CA PHE A 62 -7.28 8.87 19.92
C PHE A 62 -6.24 7.93 20.52
N THR A 63 -6.75 6.98 21.28
CA THR A 63 -5.96 5.88 21.84
C THR A 63 -6.43 4.58 21.19
N GLY A 64 -5.57 3.56 21.18
CA GLY A 64 -5.90 2.26 20.58
C GLY A 64 -5.30 2.07 19.18
N LYS A 65 -6.00 1.31 18.34
CA LYS A 65 -5.51 0.82 17.06
C LYS A 65 -6.43 1.27 15.94
N PHE A 66 -5.89 2.03 15.00
CA PHE A 66 -6.51 2.30 13.71
C PHE A 66 -6.51 1.00 12.89
N LYS A 67 -7.47 0.86 11.98
CA LYS A 67 -7.50 -0.26 11.03
C LYS A 67 -7.20 0.26 9.63
N LEU A 68 -6.04 -0.11 9.10
CA LEU A 68 -5.73 0.07 7.69
C LEU A 68 -6.22 -1.16 6.92
N ARG A 69 -7.29 -0.98 6.15
CA ARG A 69 -7.84 -2.00 5.26
C ARG A 69 -7.23 -1.85 3.88
N ILE A 70 -6.78 -2.97 3.33
CA ILE A 70 -6.21 -3.04 1.99
C ILE A 70 -6.88 -4.19 1.26
N ALA A 71 -7.48 -3.87 0.11
CA ALA A 71 -8.05 -4.84 -0.80
C ALA A 71 -7.25 -4.91 -2.08
N LEU A 72 -6.84 -6.12 -2.44
CA LEU A 72 -6.15 -6.40 -3.69
C LEU A 72 -7.07 -7.16 -4.63
N ALA A 73 -7.32 -6.57 -5.80
CA ALA A 73 -8.06 -7.23 -6.88
C ALA A 73 -7.28 -8.44 -7.42
N THR A 74 -5.95 -8.34 -7.45
CA THR A 74 -5.06 -9.44 -7.81
C THR A 74 -3.64 -9.20 -7.29
N SER A 75 -2.85 -10.28 -7.25
CA SER A 75 -1.44 -10.27 -6.93
C SER A 75 -0.73 -11.30 -7.83
N ASN A 76 0.47 -10.99 -8.30
CA ASN A 76 1.30 -11.95 -9.03
C ASN A 76 2.70 -11.98 -8.42
N VAL A 77 3.06 -13.09 -7.75
CA VAL A 77 4.40 -13.32 -7.17
C VAL A 77 4.94 -12.06 -6.48
N ALA A 78 4.15 -11.52 -5.55
CA ALA A 78 4.40 -10.23 -4.93
C ALA A 78 4.34 -10.31 -3.41
N GLU A 79 4.89 -9.34 -2.72
CA GLU A 79 4.75 -9.17 -1.28
C GLU A 79 4.32 -7.74 -1.03
N LEU A 80 3.39 -7.52 -0.10
CA LEU A 80 3.03 -6.20 0.38
C LEU A 80 3.60 -5.99 1.77
N GLN A 81 4.45 -4.98 1.92
CA GLN A 81 4.90 -4.49 3.23
C GLN A 81 4.29 -3.12 3.51
N VAL A 82 3.90 -2.89 4.76
CA VAL A 82 3.34 -1.62 5.24
C VAL A 82 4.26 -1.01 6.29
N ARG A 83 4.62 0.26 6.12
CA ARG A 83 5.30 1.09 7.12
C ARG A 83 4.53 2.40 7.32
N VAL A 84 4.71 3.04 8.47
CA VAL A 84 4.00 4.27 8.84
C VAL A 84 5.01 5.28 9.37
N ASN A 85 5.02 6.47 8.78
CA ASN A 85 5.86 7.63 9.06
C ASN A 85 7.38 7.45 8.94
N ASP A 86 7.93 6.30 9.31
CA ASP A 86 9.34 5.98 9.17
C ASP A 86 9.50 4.78 8.21
N PHE A 87 10.02 5.06 7.01
CA PHE A 87 10.27 4.05 5.98
C PHE A 87 11.46 3.14 6.32
N SER A 88 12.36 3.57 7.22
CA SER A 88 13.59 2.84 7.54
C SER A 88 13.39 1.73 8.58
N VAL A 89 12.22 1.67 9.23
CA VAL A 89 11.92 0.70 10.28
C VAL A 89 11.91 -0.74 9.72
N ASP A 90 12.64 -1.62 10.40
CA ASP A 90 12.69 -3.06 10.13
C ASP A 90 12.56 -3.83 11.46
N PRO A 91 11.63 -4.81 11.58
CA PRO A 91 10.70 -5.29 10.56
C PRO A 91 9.60 -4.27 10.18
N PRO A 92 8.98 -4.38 8.99
CA PRO A 92 7.81 -3.56 8.65
C PRO A 92 6.66 -3.81 9.63
N LEU A 93 5.76 -2.83 9.78
CA LEU A 93 4.58 -2.95 10.64
C LEU A 93 3.71 -4.15 10.26
N PHE A 94 3.64 -4.43 8.95
CA PHE A 94 2.94 -5.58 8.40
C PHE A 94 3.63 -6.05 7.13
N THR A 95 3.63 -7.36 6.91
CA THR A 95 3.97 -7.98 5.63
C THR A 95 2.98 -9.11 5.33
N THR A 96 2.63 -9.29 4.07
CA THR A 96 1.88 -10.46 3.61
C THR A 96 2.76 -11.70 3.46
N GLY A 97 4.08 -11.53 3.44
CA GLY A 97 4.98 -12.46 2.77
C GLY A 97 4.65 -12.55 1.27
N GLN A 98 5.24 -13.51 0.57
CA GLN A 98 4.95 -13.68 -0.84
C GLN A 98 3.54 -14.28 -1.07
N ILE A 99 2.73 -13.58 -1.87
CA ILE A 99 1.38 -13.94 -2.33
C ILE A 99 1.32 -14.01 -3.86
N GLY A 100 0.22 -14.55 -4.40
CA GLY A 100 0.03 -14.66 -5.84
C GLY A 100 0.84 -15.78 -6.50
N ARG A 101 1.08 -16.89 -5.77
CA ARG A 101 1.67 -18.14 -6.30
C ARG A 101 0.63 -19.22 -6.65
N ASP A 102 -0.67 -18.95 -6.53
CA ASP A 102 -1.66 -20.03 -6.61
C ASP A 102 -1.77 -20.66 -8.00
N ASN A 103 -1.64 -21.99 -8.01
CA ASN A 103 -1.90 -22.90 -9.13
C ASN A 103 -3.40 -22.99 -9.46
N THR A 104 -4.09 -21.87 -9.68
CA THR A 104 -5.52 -21.87 -10.07
C THR A 104 -5.75 -22.31 -11.53
N ILE A 105 -4.67 -22.67 -12.26
CA ILE A 105 -4.75 -23.43 -13.52
C ILE A 105 -5.18 -24.90 -13.26
N ALA A 106 -5.11 -25.41 -12.03
CA ALA A 106 -5.57 -26.77 -11.73
C ALA A 106 -7.11 -26.93 -11.65
N ARG A 107 -7.92 -25.84 -11.60
CA ARG A 107 -9.39 -25.94 -11.50
C ARG A 107 -10.18 -24.75 -12.10
N HIS A 108 -9.94 -24.39 -13.35
CA HIS A 108 -10.90 -23.59 -14.17
C HIS A 108 -11.49 -22.31 -13.51
N GLY A 109 -10.71 -21.52 -12.77
CA GLY A 109 -11.20 -20.27 -12.14
C GLY A 109 -10.87 -19.02 -12.96
N ILE A 110 -11.89 -18.30 -13.44
CA ILE A 110 -11.75 -17.04 -14.21
C ILE A 110 -11.73 -15.80 -13.30
N HIS A 111 -11.07 -15.85 -12.15
CA HIS A 111 -10.93 -14.69 -11.25
C HIS A 111 -9.59 -14.79 -10.51
N GLY A 112 -8.77 -13.74 -10.57
CA GLY A 112 -7.61 -13.61 -9.68
C GLY A 112 -8.06 -13.65 -8.22
N LEU A 113 -7.24 -14.21 -7.34
CA LEU A 113 -7.60 -14.34 -5.93
C LEU A 113 -7.69 -12.94 -5.29
N TYR A 114 -8.86 -12.60 -4.75
CA TYR A 114 -9.11 -11.34 -4.07
C TYR A 114 -8.57 -11.40 -2.64
N TRP A 115 -7.70 -10.46 -2.26
CA TRP A 115 -7.09 -10.43 -0.92
C TRP A 115 -7.65 -9.27 -0.10
N LEU A 116 -8.00 -9.55 1.16
CA LEU A 116 -8.45 -8.55 2.12
C LEU A 116 -7.54 -8.59 3.36
N TYR A 117 -6.82 -7.50 3.60
CA TYR A 117 -5.97 -7.33 4.78
C TYR A 117 -6.54 -6.26 5.70
N SER A 118 -6.43 -6.50 7.00
CA SER A 118 -6.77 -5.54 8.07
C SER A 118 -5.56 -5.38 8.96
N VAL A 119 -4.78 -4.33 8.74
CA VAL A 119 -3.57 -4.02 9.49
C VAL A 119 -3.93 -3.14 10.68
N ASN A 120 -3.59 -3.60 11.88
CA ASN A 120 -3.75 -2.80 13.09
C ASN A 120 -2.59 -1.82 13.22
N VAL A 121 -2.88 -0.53 13.14
CA VAL A 121 -1.87 0.54 13.29
C VAL A 121 -2.06 1.22 14.65
N PRO A 122 -1.09 1.13 15.58
CA PRO A 122 -1.18 1.85 16.85
C PRO A 122 -1.32 3.36 16.61
N ALA A 123 -2.20 4.03 17.37
CA ALA A 123 -2.38 5.48 17.30
C ALA A 123 -1.05 6.24 17.51
N SER A 124 -0.15 5.70 18.35
CA SER A 124 1.20 6.24 18.59
C SER A 124 2.12 6.22 17.37
N SER A 125 1.76 5.49 16.30
CA SER A 125 2.50 5.49 15.04
C SER A 125 2.22 6.75 14.22
N PHE A 126 1.14 7.47 14.55
CA PHE A 126 0.74 8.70 13.91
C PHE A 126 1.12 9.92 14.74
N ARG A 127 1.26 11.05 14.05
CA ARG A 127 1.51 12.37 14.65
C ARG A 127 0.44 13.35 14.21
N GLN A 128 0.33 14.46 14.92
CA GLN A 128 -0.50 15.59 14.47
C GLN A 128 0.05 16.11 13.13
N GLY A 129 -0.86 16.45 12.20
CA GLY A 129 -0.49 16.98 10.88
C GLY A 129 -0.05 15.88 9.92
N ASP A 130 1.09 16.09 9.27
CA ASP A 130 1.59 15.29 8.16
C ASP A 130 1.93 13.85 8.57
N ASN A 131 1.25 12.89 7.96
CA ASN A 131 1.55 11.47 8.09
C ASN A 131 1.81 10.82 6.72
N SER A 132 2.48 9.67 6.75
CA SER A 132 2.70 8.85 5.56
C SER A 132 2.51 7.38 5.85
N ILE A 133 1.84 6.68 4.95
CA ILE A 133 1.86 5.22 4.85
C ILE A 133 2.71 4.83 3.64
N TYR A 134 3.65 3.92 3.83
CA TYR A 134 4.46 3.37 2.76
C TYR A 134 4.00 1.96 2.44
N LEU A 135 3.68 1.70 1.17
CA LEU A 135 3.32 0.38 0.65
C LEU A 135 4.46 -0.11 -0.24
N THR A 136 5.17 -1.14 0.18
CA THR A 136 6.35 -1.65 -0.56
C THR A 136 6.07 -3.01 -1.16
N GLN A 137 6.36 -3.15 -2.45
CA GLN A 137 6.50 -4.41 -3.14
C GLN A 137 8.01 -4.64 -3.38
N PRO A 138 8.67 -5.53 -2.61
CA PRO A 138 10.13 -5.66 -2.66
C PRO A 138 10.64 -6.66 -3.71
N LEU A 139 9.78 -7.54 -4.25
CA LEU A 139 10.22 -8.63 -5.12
C LEU A 139 10.37 -8.15 -6.57
N ALA A 140 11.59 -8.22 -7.11
CA ALA A 140 11.90 -7.62 -8.40
C ALA A 140 12.77 -8.50 -9.31
N THR A 141 12.37 -9.77 -9.44
CA THR A 141 13.02 -10.73 -10.35
C THR A 141 12.39 -10.77 -11.75
N SER A 142 11.23 -10.12 -11.95
CA SER A 142 10.46 -10.18 -13.19
C SER A 142 9.60 -8.92 -13.38
N PRO A 143 9.33 -8.49 -14.63
CA PRO A 143 8.44 -7.36 -14.93
C PRO A 143 6.97 -7.62 -14.53
N PHE A 144 6.61 -8.88 -14.33
CA PHE A 144 5.22 -9.28 -14.10
C PHE A 144 4.86 -9.34 -12.60
N GLN A 145 5.82 -9.08 -11.72
CA GLN A 145 5.57 -9.08 -10.28
C GLN A 145 4.84 -7.80 -9.87
N GLY A 146 3.76 -7.96 -9.10
CA GLY A 146 3.01 -6.79 -8.65
C GLY A 146 1.70 -7.08 -7.95
N LEU A 147 1.10 -5.98 -7.50
CA LEU A 147 -0.16 -5.91 -6.76
C LEU A 147 -1.11 -4.99 -7.51
N MET A 148 -2.39 -5.35 -7.58
CA MET A 148 -3.43 -4.48 -8.12
C MET A 148 -4.41 -4.14 -7.01
N TYR A 149 -4.58 -2.85 -6.74
CA TYR A 149 -5.40 -2.36 -5.63
C TYR A 149 -6.84 -2.14 -6.08
N ASP A 150 -7.77 -2.56 -5.23
CA ASP A 150 -9.20 -2.23 -5.35
C ASP A 150 -9.54 -1.04 -4.45
N TYR A 151 -9.23 -1.14 -3.15
CA TYR A 151 -9.34 0.01 -2.24
C TYR A 151 -8.35 -0.06 -1.08
N ILE A 152 -8.04 1.11 -0.54
CA ILE A 152 -7.29 1.30 0.71
C ILE A 152 -8.12 2.24 1.60
N ARG A 153 -8.30 1.88 2.87
CA ARG A 153 -9.07 2.67 3.82
C ARG A 153 -8.43 2.66 5.20
N LEU A 154 -8.20 3.84 5.77
CA LEU A 154 -7.79 3.99 7.17
C LEU A 154 -9.01 4.32 8.03
N GLU A 155 -9.29 3.50 9.02
CA GLU A 155 -10.40 3.67 9.96
C GLU A 155 -9.85 4.07 11.33
N CYS A 156 -10.45 5.08 11.96
CA CYS A 156 -10.15 5.42 13.34
C CYS A 156 -10.52 4.26 14.28
N PRO A 157 -9.84 4.14 15.44
CA PRO A 157 -10.25 3.22 16.48
C PRO A 157 -11.70 3.49 16.86
N ASP A 158 -12.49 2.42 17.05
CA ASP A 158 -13.83 2.55 17.62
C ASP A 158 -13.72 3.34 18.93
N SER A 159 -14.49 4.42 19.07
CA SER A 159 -14.43 5.31 20.22
C SER A 159 -14.53 4.51 21.50
N VAL A 160 -13.41 4.35 22.22
CA VAL A 160 -13.50 4.05 23.66
C VAL A 160 -14.13 5.30 24.24
N ASN A 161 -15.38 5.14 24.70
CA ASN A 161 -16.24 6.15 25.31
C ASN A 161 -15.48 7.40 25.73
N HIS A 162 -15.94 8.56 25.28
CA HIS A 162 -15.65 9.83 25.94
C HIS A 162 -15.85 9.63 27.44
N LEU A 163 -14.77 9.34 28.17
CA LEU A 163 -14.72 9.53 29.60
C LEU A 163 -14.71 11.03 29.73
N THR A 164 -15.92 11.59 29.78
CA THR A 164 -16.23 12.88 30.37
C THR A 164 -15.49 12.92 31.70
N ARG A 165 -14.31 13.55 31.68
CA ARG A 165 -13.60 13.92 32.89
C ARG A 165 -14.15 15.28 33.29
N SER A 166 -15.01 15.20 34.31
CA SER A 166 -15.45 16.23 35.28
C SER A 166 -15.82 17.61 34.75
#